data_AF-A0A1A2XXZ1-F1
#
_entry.id   AF-A0A1A2XXZ1-F1
#
_cell.length_a   1.000
_cell.length_b   1.000
_cell.length_c   1.000
_cell.angle_alpha   90.00
_cell.angle_beta   90.00
_cell.angle_gamma   90.00
#
_symmetry.space_group_name_H-M   'P 1'
#
loop_
_entity.id
_entity.type
_entity.pdbx_description
1 polymer ?
#
loop_
_entity_poly.entity_id
_entity_poly.type
_entity_poly.pdbx_seq_one_letter_code
_entity_poly.pdbx_strand_id
1 'polypeptide(L)'
;MDAPGYFEAWRDNAARRGVAPAVVAEIARRHAITPDTFRPLGRMAEIRDPAGKSFFLLPRGTRGGDARAAVRSTYILNAGTGYGSNRAWRTDFPPTPYSQAEITRIMLRQNANRWTYTRDVGFVDRNGGRLVTTPNGILMGLGGNWIQRQLCRRAGTTWGDIFMVNIGAVTDPAGWLRRIIESGHAWYVHAGGRPVESRLDLDRVLHHEERHCRQWAAKGYVGMLADYGRELVREYAFGAINRLEEEAGLTDGGYRASIPW
;
A
#
# COMPACT_ATOMS: atom_id res chain seq x y z
N MET A 1 9.17 18.39 8.07
CA MET A 1 10.12 17.85 9.07
C MET A 1 11.33 17.32 8.32
N ASP A 2 12.52 17.36 8.92
CA ASP A 2 13.75 16.87 8.32
C ASP A 2 14.08 15.44 8.79
N ALA A 3 15.19 14.89 8.31
CA ALA A 3 15.62 13.52 8.63
C ALA A 3 15.78 13.26 10.14
N PRO A 4 16.50 14.12 10.91
CA PRO A 4 16.57 14.00 12.37
C PRO A 4 15.20 14.04 13.05
N GLY A 5 14.31 14.95 12.63
CA GLY A 5 12.96 15.02 13.19
C GLY A 5 12.17 13.72 12.97
N TYR A 6 12.26 13.12 11.78
CA TYR A 6 11.61 11.84 11.50
C TYR A 6 12.21 10.66 12.26
N PHE A 7 13.51 10.72 12.59
CA PHE A 7 14.15 9.70 13.42
C PHE A 7 13.62 9.71 14.87
N GLU A 8 13.43 10.89 15.46
CA GLU A 8 12.79 10.99 16.78
C GLU A 8 11.30 10.61 16.70
N ALA A 9 10.58 11.06 15.68
CA ALA A 9 9.18 10.67 15.47
C ALA A 9 9.01 9.15 15.31
N TRP A 10 9.98 8.44 14.73
CA TRP A 10 9.98 6.98 14.67
C TRP A 10 10.04 6.35 16.06
N ARG A 11 10.91 6.86 16.94
CA ARG A 11 11.02 6.38 18.33
C ARG A 11 9.74 6.65 19.11
N ASP A 12 9.15 7.82 18.93
CA ASP A 12 7.87 8.20 19.56
C ASP A 12 6.72 7.31 19.06
N ASN A 13 6.66 7.04 17.76
CA ASN A 13 5.67 6.13 17.17
C ASN A 13 5.82 4.71 17.70
N ALA A 14 7.05 4.20 17.84
CA ALA A 14 7.32 2.89 18.41
C ALA A 14 6.86 2.82 19.87
N ALA A 15 7.17 3.83 20.68
CA ALA A 15 6.73 3.92 22.07
C ALA A 15 5.20 3.99 22.20
N ARG A 16 4.55 4.86 21.41
CA ARG A 16 3.08 5.00 21.36
C ARG A 16 2.37 3.70 20.99
N ARG A 17 3.00 2.86 20.17
CA ARG A 17 2.47 1.55 19.74
C ARG A 17 2.87 0.40 20.66
N GLY A 18 3.55 0.67 21.77
CA GLY A 18 3.97 -0.36 22.73
C GLY A 18 5.06 -1.29 22.18
N VAL A 19 5.84 -0.86 21.19
CA VAL A 19 6.98 -1.63 20.69
C VAL A 19 8.07 -1.63 21.77
N ALA A 20 8.50 -2.81 22.19
CA ALA A 20 9.54 -2.95 23.21
C ALA A 20 10.85 -2.25 22.77
N PRO A 21 11.55 -1.52 23.66
CA PRO A 21 12.80 -0.84 23.31
C PRO A 21 13.87 -1.76 22.71
N ALA A 22 13.93 -3.03 23.16
CA ALA A 22 14.84 -4.03 22.60
C ALA A 22 14.55 -4.34 21.12
N VAL A 23 13.29 -4.31 20.68
CA VAL A 23 12.91 -4.49 19.27
C VAL A 23 13.35 -3.30 18.43
N VAL A 24 13.17 -2.07 18.94
CA VAL A 24 13.63 -0.84 18.27
C VAL A 24 15.14 -0.83 18.12
N ALA A 25 15.87 -1.18 19.18
CA ALA A 25 17.33 -1.30 19.17
C ALA A 25 17.81 -2.36 18.17
N GLU A 26 17.12 -3.50 18.10
CA GLU A 26 17.47 -4.57 17.15
C GLU A 26 17.24 -4.14 15.70
N ILE A 27 16.12 -3.46 15.41
CA ILE A 27 15.84 -2.88 14.10
C ILE A 27 16.94 -1.87 13.72
N ALA A 28 17.28 -0.95 14.63
CA ALA A 28 18.31 0.05 14.39
C ALA A 28 19.65 -0.59 14.04
N ARG A 29 20.07 -1.59 14.82
CA ARG A 29 21.33 -2.31 14.63
C ARG A 29 21.37 -3.11 13.33
N ARG A 30 20.33 -3.89 13.05
CA ARG A 30 20.32 -4.84 11.92
C ARG A 30 20.14 -4.18 10.56
N HIS A 31 19.40 -3.06 10.53
CA HIS A 31 19.11 -2.33 9.30
C HIS A 31 19.86 -1.00 9.20
N ALA A 32 20.79 -0.75 10.13
CA ALA A 32 21.56 0.48 10.23
C ALA A 32 20.65 1.73 10.17
N ILE A 33 19.56 1.72 10.95
CA ILE A 33 18.62 2.85 10.96
C ILE A 33 19.28 4.04 11.66
N THR A 34 19.45 5.10 10.90
CA THR A 34 20.01 6.39 11.30
C THR A 34 19.09 7.51 10.82
N PRO A 35 19.27 8.77 11.25
CA PRO A 35 18.54 9.90 10.70
C PRO A 35 18.50 9.94 9.16
N ASP A 36 19.62 9.59 8.51
CA ASP A 36 19.73 9.55 7.06
C ASP A 36 18.77 8.56 6.38
N THR A 37 18.30 7.55 7.10
CA THR A 37 17.26 6.63 6.62
C THR A 37 15.99 7.39 6.21
N PHE A 38 15.67 8.49 6.89
CA PHE A 38 14.47 9.27 6.66
C PHE A 38 14.67 10.44 5.69
N ARG A 39 15.89 10.64 5.17
CA ARG A 39 16.20 11.72 4.21
C ARG A 39 15.24 11.79 3.01
N PRO A 40 14.82 10.67 2.39
CA PRO A 40 13.87 10.73 1.27
C PRO A 40 12.53 11.41 1.64
N LEU A 41 12.08 11.28 2.89
CA LEU A 41 10.79 11.79 3.35
C LEU A 41 10.77 13.32 3.46
N GLY A 42 11.92 13.94 3.77
CA GLY A 42 12.03 15.39 3.96
C GLY A 42 11.72 16.25 2.72
N ARG A 43 11.62 15.62 1.53
CA ARG A 43 11.24 16.28 0.28
C ARG A 43 9.80 16.01 -0.14
N MET A 44 9.08 15.21 0.63
CA MET A 44 7.74 14.73 0.31
C MET A 44 6.70 15.43 1.18
N ALA A 45 5.49 15.61 0.65
CA ALA A 45 4.40 16.13 1.45
C ALA A 45 3.85 15.01 2.33
N GLU A 46 4.00 15.15 3.65
CA GLU A 46 3.39 14.26 4.63
C GLU A 46 1.87 14.48 4.67
N ILE A 47 1.12 13.39 4.72
CA ILE A 47 -0.32 13.36 4.90
C ILE A 47 -0.59 12.40 6.06
N ARG A 48 -1.43 12.79 7.00
CA ARG A 48 -1.77 11.96 8.16
C ARG A 48 -3.20 11.48 8.07
N ASP A 49 -3.40 10.22 8.44
CA ASP A 49 -4.74 9.67 8.60
C ASP A 49 -5.32 9.99 10.00
N PRO A 50 -6.59 9.66 10.29
CA PRO A 50 -7.19 9.88 11.60
C PRO A 50 -6.51 9.16 12.77
N ALA A 51 -5.76 8.08 12.51
CA ALA A 51 -4.99 7.35 13.52
C ALA A 51 -3.57 7.95 13.73
N GLY A 52 -3.25 9.03 13.01
CA GLY A 52 -1.96 9.70 13.05
C GLY A 52 -0.84 8.92 12.36
N LYS A 53 -1.17 8.05 11.40
CA LYS A 53 -0.19 7.37 10.54
C LYS A 53 0.25 8.30 9.42
N SER A 54 1.54 8.30 9.12
CA SER A 54 2.13 9.14 8.08
C SER A 54 2.17 8.43 6.73
N PHE A 55 1.69 9.13 5.71
CA PHE A 55 1.80 8.81 4.29
C PHE A 55 2.61 9.93 3.63
N PHE A 56 3.30 9.64 2.54
CA PHE A 56 4.10 10.67 1.86
C PHE A 56 3.82 10.69 0.36
N LEU A 57 3.33 11.84 -0.12
CA LEU A 57 3.10 12.10 -1.53
C LEU A 57 4.44 12.33 -2.25
N LEU A 58 4.68 11.52 -3.27
CA LEU A 58 5.89 11.62 -4.08
C LEU A 58 5.83 12.90 -4.94
N PRO A 59 6.88 13.73 -4.90
CA PRO A 59 7.05 14.82 -5.86
C PRO A 59 7.09 14.31 -7.30
N ARG A 60 6.74 15.19 -8.24
CA ARG A 60 6.93 14.93 -9.67
C ARG A 60 8.41 14.64 -9.96
N GLY A 61 8.69 13.72 -10.88
CA GLY A 61 10.06 13.34 -11.23
C GLY A 61 10.82 12.55 -10.17
N THR A 62 10.16 12.08 -9.10
CA THR A 62 10.78 11.20 -8.10
C THR A 62 11.36 9.96 -8.77
N ARG A 63 12.65 9.71 -8.55
CA ARG A 63 13.33 8.54 -9.12
C ARG A 63 12.87 7.27 -8.42
N GLY A 64 12.87 6.16 -9.15
CA GLY A 64 12.49 4.85 -8.62
C GLY A 64 13.21 4.44 -7.33
N GLY A 65 14.53 4.70 -7.27
CA GLY A 65 15.33 4.42 -6.07
C GLY A 65 14.87 5.24 -4.86
N ASP A 66 14.58 6.53 -5.05
CA ASP A 66 14.09 7.42 -4.00
C ASP A 66 12.68 7.02 -3.54
N ALA A 67 11.81 6.63 -4.49
CA ALA A 67 10.49 6.09 -4.19
C ALA A 67 10.58 4.81 -3.34
N ARG A 68 11.43 3.86 -3.72
CA ARG A 68 11.66 2.63 -2.95
C ARG A 68 12.16 2.92 -1.53
N ALA A 69 13.14 3.82 -1.42
CA ALA A 69 13.70 4.22 -0.14
C ALA A 69 12.61 4.87 0.73
N ALA A 70 11.83 5.80 0.18
CA ALA A 70 10.73 6.45 0.88
C ALA A 70 9.67 5.45 1.35
N VAL A 71 9.27 4.48 0.52
CA VAL A 71 8.30 3.44 0.92
C VAL A 71 8.78 2.67 2.15
N ARG A 72 10.06 2.29 2.17
CA ARG A 72 10.65 1.61 3.33
C ARG A 72 10.70 2.53 4.55
N SER A 73 11.15 3.78 4.37
CA SER A 73 11.24 4.74 5.45
C SER A 73 9.87 5.09 6.05
N THR A 74 8.81 5.12 5.25
CA THR A 74 7.43 5.31 5.70
C THR A 74 6.94 4.15 6.56
N TYR A 75 7.18 2.90 6.17
CA TYR A 75 6.87 1.74 7.02
C TYR A 75 7.61 1.82 8.37
N ILE A 76 8.91 2.12 8.32
CA ILE A 76 9.75 2.22 9.53
C ILE A 76 9.22 3.32 10.43
N LEU A 77 9.02 4.53 9.90
CA LEU A 77 8.55 5.71 10.65
C LEU A 77 7.25 5.42 11.42
N ASN A 78 6.31 4.71 10.79
CA ASN A 78 5.02 4.42 11.39
C ASN A 78 5.08 3.38 12.52
N ALA A 79 6.17 2.62 12.63
CA ALA A 79 6.36 1.53 13.60
C ALA A 79 5.25 0.47 13.57
N GLY A 80 4.81 0.12 12.34
CA GLY A 80 3.75 -0.86 12.07
C GLY A 80 2.54 -0.25 11.37
N THR A 81 1.66 -1.11 10.86
CA THR A 81 0.51 -0.68 10.02
C THR A 81 -0.68 -0.23 10.85
N GLY A 82 -0.89 -0.82 12.03
CA GLY A 82 -2.12 -0.63 12.82
C GLY A 82 -3.24 -1.61 12.45
N TYR A 83 -2.97 -2.54 11.55
CA TYR A 83 -3.95 -3.51 11.09
C TYR A 83 -4.36 -4.42 12.26
N GLY A 84 -5.67 -4.65 12.39
CA GLY A 84 -6.26 -5.40 13.51
C GLY A 84 -6.19 -4.70 14.87
N SER A 85 -5.81 -3.42 14.95
CA SER A 85 -5.87 -2.64 16.20
C SER A 85 -7.29 -2.27 16.60
N ASN A 86 -8.18 -2.08 15.62
CA ASN A 86 -9.60 -1.81 15.87
C ASN A 86 -10.36 -3.12 16.08
N ARG A 87 -10.66 -3.43 17.36
CA ARG A 87 -11.39 -4.63 17.79
C ARG A 87 -12.84 -4.71 17.29
N ALA A 88 -13.41 -3.62 16.77
CA ALA A 88 -14.77 -3.62 16.22
C ALA A 88 -14.87 -4.36 14.88
N TRP A 89 -13.74 -4.62 14.22
CA TRP A 89 -13.70 -5.28 12.91
C TRP A 89 -13.02 -6.64 13.00
N ARG A 90 -13.62 -7.64 12.35
CA ARG A 90 -12.97 -8.92 12.11
C ARG A 90 -12.01 -8.78 10.93
N THR A 91 -10.74 -9.09 11.16
CA THR A 91 -9.70 -9.15 10.12
C THR A 91 -9.56 -10.57 9.57
N ASP A 92 -9.16 -10.71 8.30
CA ASP A 92 -8.95 -12.04 7.70
C ASP A 92 -7.63 -12.68 8.16
N PHE A 93 -6.67 -11.85 8.61
CA PHE A 93 -5.36 -12.30 9.07
C PHE A 93 -4.98 -11.72 10.44
N PRO A 94 -4.06 -12.38 11.16
CA PRO A 94 -3.46 -11.78 12.35
C PRO A 94 -2.56 -10.59 11.98
N PRO A 95 -2.49 -9.56 12.85
CA PRO A 95 -1.52 -8.48 12.68
C PRO A 95 -0.09 -9.01 12.63
N THR A 96 0.69 -8.51 11.66
CA THR A 96 2.13 -8.83 11.59
C THR A 96 2.89 -7.93 12.57
N PRO A 97 3.67 -8.48 13.51
CA PRO A 97 4.40 -7.68 14.48
C PRO A 97 5.44 -6.76 13.83
N TYR A 98 5.54 -5.52 14.31
CA TYR A 98 6.62 -4.62 13.92
C TYR A 98 7.96 -5.17 14.43
N SER A 99 8.82 -5.58 13.51
CA SER A 99 10.05 -6.30 13.83
C SER A 99 11.10 -6.16 12.73
N GLN A 100 12.34 -6.52 13.06
CA GLN A 100 13.42 -6.61 12.11
C GLN A 100 13.10 -7.57 10.96
N ALA A 101 12.48 -8.71 11.26
CA ALA A 101 12.11 -9.73 10.28
C ALA A 101 11.09 -9.18 9.27
N GLU A 102 10.12 -8.40 9.75
CA GLU A 102 9.12 -7.79 8.89
C GLU A 102 9.72 -6.73 7.95
N ILE A 103 10.66 -5.91 8.45
CA ILE A 103 11.40 -4.97 7.59
C ILE A 103 12.21 -5.73 6.53
N THR A 104 12.88 -6.83 6.90
CA THR A 104 13.59 -7.68 5.94
C THR A 104 12.65 -8.25 4.89
N ARG A 105 11.46 -8.75 5.28
CA ARG A 105 10.45 -9.27 4.36
C ARG A 105 10.01 -8.21 3.35
N ILE A 106 9.74 -6.98 3.80
CA ILE A 106 9.40 -5.86 2.92
C ILE A 106 10.54 -5.55 1.95
N MET A 107 11.79 -5.50 2.44
CA MET A 107 12.96 -5.26 1.58
C MET A 107 13.15 -6.33 0.50
N LEU A 108 12.93 -7.60 0.84
CA LEU A 108 12.98 -8.72 -0.10
C LEU A 108 11.85 -8.62 -1.14
N ARG A 109 10.62 -8.31 -0.70
CA ARG A 109 9.48 -8.10 -1.60
C ARG A 109 9.74 -6.95 -2.58
N GLN A 110 10.22 -5.81 -2.09
CA GLN A 110 10.60 -4.67 -2.94
C GLN A 110 11.69 -5.02 -3.95
N ASN A 111 12.61 -5.93 -3.62
CA ASN A 111 13.66 -6.38 -4.52
C ASN A 111 13.12 -7.34 -5.60
N ALA A 112 12.23 -8.25 -5.23
CA ALA A 112 11.52 -9.11 -6.18
C ALA A 112 10.66 -8.27 -7.15
N ASN A 113 9.99 -7.24 -6.62
CA ASN A 113 9.20 -6.27 -7.37
C ASN A 113 10.01 -5.05 -7.84
N ARG A 114 11.34 -5.16 -8.02
CA ARG A 114 12.21 -4.01 -8.39
C ARG A 114 11.74 -3.24 -9.62
N TRP A 115 11.09 -3.93 -10.55
CA TRP A 115 10.55 -3.37 -11.79
C TRP A 115 9.44 -2.34 -11.53
N THR A 116 8.70 -2.46 -10.43
CA THR A 116 7.75 -1.44 -9.98
C THR A 116 8.45 -0.09 -9.83
N TYR A 117 9.60 -0.10 -9.18
CA TYR A 117 10.36 1.10 -8.88
C TYR A 117 11.14 1.61 -10.09
N THR A 118 11.81 0.72 -10.84
CA THR A 118 12.67 1.14 -11.97
C THR A 118 11.88 1.57 -13.21
N ARG A 119 10.65 1.07 -13.40
CA ARG A 119 9.83 1.35 -14.59
C ARG A 119 8.53 2.06 -14.24
N ASP A 120 7.75 1.51 -13.32
CA ASP A 120 6.33 1.85 -13.22
C ASP A 120 6.07 3.14 -12.42
N VAL A 121 6.89 3.46 -11.42
CA VAL A 121 6.86 4.77 -10.74
C VAL A 121 6.99 5.92 -11.75
N GLY A 122 8.00 5.84 -12.62
CA GLY A 122 8.23 6.86 -13.64
C GLY A 122 7.14 6.85 -14.73
N PHE A 123 6.56 5.69 -15.03
CA PHE A 123 5.44 5.58 -15.96
C PHE A 123 4.18 6.25 -15.41
N VAL A 124 3.80 5.99 -14.16
CA VAL A 124 2.63 6.61 -13.51
C VAL A 124 2.78 8.13 -13.51
N ASP A 125 3.95 8.63 -13.11
CA ASP A 125 4.21 10.07 -13.07
C ASP A 125 4.08 10.73 -14.45
N ARG A 126 4.74 10.18 -15.48
CA ARG A 126 4.69 10.69 -16.86
C ARG A 126 3.28 10.67 -17.46
N ASN A 127 2.41 9.77 -16.99
CA ASN A 127 1.02 9.67 -17.43
C ASN A 127 0.04 10.45 -16.54
N GLY A 128 0.55 11.42 -15.76
CA GLY A 128 -0.28 12.32 -14.96
C GLY A 128 -0.76 11.75 -13.63
N GLY A 129 -0.46 10.48 -13.33
CA GLY A 129 -0.78 9.85 -12.06
C GLY A 129 0.05 10.40 -10.90
N ARG A 130 -0.38 10.10 -9.68
CA ARG A 130 0.32 10.44 -8.44
C ARG A 130 0.39 9.23 -7.54
N LEU A 131 1.42 9.20 -6.71
CA LEU A 131 1.74 8.09 -5.82
C LEU A 131 2.01 8.62 -4.42
N VAL A 132 1.55 7.89 -3.42
CA VAL A 132 1.87 8.07 -2.01
C VAL A 132 2.52 6.80 -1.47
N THR A 133 3.48 6.96 -0.57
CA THR A 133 3.96 5.85 0.26
C THR A 133 2.98 5.56 1.39
N THR A 134 2.86 4.30 1.77
CA THR A 134 1.90 3.84 2.78
C THR A 134 2.60 3.24 4.01
N PRO A 135 1.94 3.23 5.18
CA PRO A 135 2.41 2.51 6.37
C PRO A 135 2.58 1.00 6.17
N ASN A 136 2.02 0.42 5.11
CA ASN A 136 2.09 -1.01 4.76
C ASN A 136 3.34 -1.34 3.91
N GLY A 137 4.18 -0.34 3.66
CA GLY A 137 5.42 -0.52 2.90
C GLY A 137 5.17 -0.74 1.41
N ILE A 138 4.04 -0.26 0.87
CA ILE A 138 3.72 -0.26 -0.57
C ILE A 138 3.41 1.17 -1.05
N LEU A 139 3.23 1.35 -2.37
CA LEU A 139 2.72 2.58 -2.95
C LEU A 139 1.22 2.48 -3.15
N MET A 140 0.50 3.58 -2.90
CA MET A 140 -0.89 3.75 -3.33
C MET A 140 -0.96 4.88 -4.35
N GLY A 141 -1.76 4.72 -5.39
CA GLY A 141 -1.76 5.61 -6.54
C GLY A 141 -3.14 5.94 -7.09
N LEU A 142 -3.21 7.07 -7.78
CA LEU A 142 -4.38 7.53 -8.53
C LEU A 142 -3.96 8.17 -9.85
N GLY A 143 -4.78 8.01 -10.89
CA GLY A 143 -4.49 8.52 -12.24
C GLY A 143 -3.52 7.63 -13.02
N GLY A 144 -2.92 8.15 -14.10
CA GLY A 144 -2.16 7.33 -15.05
C GLY A 144 -3.10 6.70 -16.10
N ASN A 145 -2.68 6.70 -17.37
CA ASN A 145 -3.58 6.43 -18.50
C ASN A 145 -4.11 4.98 -18.60
N TRP A 146 -5.31 4.93 -19.19
CA TRP A 146 -6.26 3.87 -19.60
C TRP A 146 -6.00 2.34 -19.48
N ILE A 147 -4.78 1.80 -19.58
CA ILE A 147 -4.59 0.31 -19.61
C ILE A 147 -4.99 -0.34 -18.27
N GLN A 148 -4.87 0.40 -17.16
CA GLN A 148 -5.33 -0.03 -15.83
C GLN A 148 -6.84 0.18 -15.61
N ARG A 149 -7.57 0.89 -16.49
CA ARG A 149 -9.01 1.15 -16.29
C ARG A 149 -9.91 -0.01 -16.72
N GLN A 150 -9.43 -0.90 -17.60
CA GLN A 150 -10.24 -1.96 -18.21
C GLN A 150 -10.35 -3.23 -17.35
N LEU A 151 -9.50 -3.40 -16.34
CA LEU A 151 -9.46 -4.61 -15.49
C LEU A 151 -10.13 -4.40 -14.10
N CYS A 152 -10.47 -3.17 -13.72
CA CYS A 152 -10.88 -2.82 -12.36
C CYS A 152 -12.41 -2.75 -12.20
N ARG A 153 -13.07 -3.85 -11.82
CA ARG A 153 -14.50 -3.81 -11.42
C ARG A 153 -14.73 -3.57 -9.92
N ARG A 154 -13.70 -3.66 -9.06
CA ARG A 154 -13.83 -3.48 -7.58
C ARG A 154 -12.61 -2.74 -7.01
N ALA A 155 -12.84 -1.69 -6.21
CA ALA A 155 -11.94 -0.84 -5.40
C ALA A 155 -10.60 -0.32 -5.97
N GLY A 156 -9.84 -1.12 -6.74
CA GLY A 156 -8.55 -0.77 -7.32
C GLY A 156 -7.86 -1.97 -7.95
N THR A 157 -6.57 -1.87 -8.24
CA THR A 157 -5.74 -3.01 -8.68
C THR A 157 -4.32 -2.85 -8.20
N THR A 158 -3.78 -3.93 -7.65
CA THR A 158 -2.36 -4.00 -7.28
C THR A 158 -1.51 -4.56 -8.40
N TRP A 159 -0.43 -3.84 -8.71
CA TRP A 159 0.54 -4.15 -9.74
C TRP A 159 1.95 -4.02 -9.18
N GLY A 160 2.56 -5.17 -8.86
CA GLY A 160 3.83 -5.21 -8.13
C GLY A 160 3.65 -4.60 -6.74
N ASP A 161 4.40 -3.54 -6.42
CA ASP A 161 4.29 -2.79 -5.16
C ASP A 161 3.41 -1.52 -5.26
N ILE A 162 2.61 -1.34 -6.33
CA ILE A 162 1.68 -0.19 -6.49
C ILE A 162 0.23 -0.68 -6.45
N PHE A 163 -0.55 -0.20 -5.48
CA PHE A 163 -2.00 -0.27 -5.46
C PHE A 163 -2.61 0.95 -6.14
N MET A 164 -3.29 0.77 -7.27
CA MET A 164 -3.99 1.83 -7.98
C MET A 164 -5.46 1.86 -7.58
N VAL A 165 -5.87 2.91 -6.86
CA VAL A 165 -7.26 3.09 -6.43
C VAL A 165 -8.14 3.40 -7.64
N ASN A 166 -9.34 2.82 -7.70
CA ASN A 166 -10.31 3.09 -8.77
C ASN A 166 -11.47 3.97 -8.27
N ILE A 167 -11.35 5.28 -8.49
CA ILE A 167 -12.43 6.26 -8.30
C ILE A 167 -12.84 6.95 -9.61
N GLY A 168 -12.56 6.32 -10.76
CA GLY A 168 -12.85 6.90 -12.07
C GLY A 168 -11.86 7.99 -12.52
N ALA A 169 -12.30 8.84 -13.46
CA ALA A 169 -11.47 9.94 -13.96
C ALA A 169 -11.44 11.10 -12.97
N VAL A 170 -10.23 11.49 -12.55
CA VAL A 170 -10.01 12.62 -11.64
C VAL A 170 -9.01 13.60 -12.24
N THR A 171 -9.26 14.88 -12.05
CA THR A 171 -8.42 15.99 -12.53
C THR A 171 -7.30 16.35 -11.55
N ASP A 172 -7.50 16.09 -10.25
CA ASP A 172 -6.50 16.26 -9.19
C ASP A 172 -6.25 14.95 -8.42
N PRO A 173 -5.40 14.05 -8.96
CA PRO A 173 -5.06 12.80 -8.28
C PRO A 173 -4.40 13.01 -6.90
N ALA A 174 -3.61 14.07 -6.72
CA ALA A 174 -2.93 14.33 -5.45
C ALA A 174 -3.92 14.76 -4.35
N GLY A 175 -4.85 15.66 -4.68
CA GLY A 175 -5.92 16.06 -3.77
C GLY A 175 -6.82 14.90 -3.40
N TRP A 176 -7.14 14.01 -4.34
CA TRP A 176 -7.92 12.80 -4.04
C TRP A 176 -7.17 11.80 -3.15
N LEU A 177 -5.87 11.55 -3.39
CA LEU A 177 -5.07 10.71 -2.49
C LEU A 177 -5.08 11.27 -1.06
N ARG A 178 -4.96 12.61 -0.92
CA ARG A 178 -5.07 13.27 0.38
C ARG A 178 -6.42 13.03 1.04
N ARG A 179 -7.54 13.23 0.32
CA ARG A 179 -8.90 12.99 0.85
C ARG A 179 -9.10 11.55 1.31
N ILE A 180 -8.62 10.58 0.54
CA ILE A 180 -8.71 9.15 0.90
C ILE A 180 -7.97 8.91 2.22
N ILE A 181 -6.72 9.37 2.32
CA ILE A 181 -5.89 9.18 3.53
C ILE A 181 -6.53 9.87 4.74
N GLU A 182 -6.94 11.13 4.59
CA GLU A 182 -7.54 11.92 5.68
C GLU A 182 -8.89 11.36 6.14
N SER A 183 -9.64 10.69 5.25
CA SER A 183 -10.88 10.00 5.63
C SER A 183 -10.63 8.73 6.45
N GLY A 184 -9.48 8.06 6.25
CA GLY A 184 -9.20 6.76 6.86
C GLY A 184 -10.00 5.59 6.27
N HIS A 185 -10.79 5.82 5.23
CA HIS A 185 -11.62 4.80 4.58
C HIS A 185 -11.21 4.55 3.13
N ALA A 186 -11.56 3.37 2.63
CA ALA A 186 -11.43 3.04 1.22
C ALA A 186 -12.51 3.73 0.38
N TRP A 187 -12.15 4.10 -0.84
CA TRP A 187 -13.03 4.75 -1.80
C TRP A 187 -13.15 3.91 -3.07
N TYR A 188 -14.30 4.00 -3.74
CA TYR A 188 -14.54 3.33 -5.00
C TYR A 188 -15.44 4.18 -5.91
N VAL A 189 -15.52 3.80 -7.18
CA VAL A 189 -16.47 4.37 -8.13
C VAL A 189 -17.80 3.61 -8.08
N HIS A 190 -18.89 4.30 -7.74
CA HIS A 190 -20.23 3.74 -7.81
C HIS A 190 -20.69 3.62 -9.28
N ALA A 191 -21.73 2.81 -9.56
CA ALA A 191 -22.27 2.57 -10.91
C ALA A 191 -22.57 3.84 -11.74
N GLY A 192 -22.87 4.96 -11.07
CA GLY A 192 -23.08 6.27 -11.70
C GLY A 192 -21.80 7.07 -12.00
N GLY A 193 -20.61 6.46 -11.90
CA GLY A 193 -19.33 7.10 -12.19
C GLY A 193 -18.82 8.07 -11.12
N ARG A 194 -19.49 8.15 -9.96
CA ARG A 194 -19.13 9.05 -8.86
C ARG A 194 -18.22 8.34 -7.84
N PRO A 195 -17.14 8.98 -7.36
CA PRO A 195 -16.40 8.52 -6.20
C PRO A 195 -17.30 8.49 -4.96
N VAL A 196 -17.27 7.38 -4.23
CA VAL A 196 -18.01 7.20 -2.97
C VAL A 196 -17.07 6.62 -1.92
N GLU A 197 -17.13 7.19 -0.73
CA GLU A 197 -16.47 6.68 0.47
C GLU A 197 -17.17 5.40 0.93
N SER A 198 -16.41 4.34 1.18
CA SER A 198 -16.93 3.11 1.76
C SER A 198 -16.85 3.14 3.29
N ARG A 199 -17.50 2.19 3.96
CA ARG A 199 -17.31 1.95 5.40
C ARG A 199 -16.08 1.10 5.72
N LEU A 200 -15.32 0.69 4.71
CA LEU A 200 -14.16 -0.17 4.87
C LEU A 200 -12.96 0.68 5.26
N ASP A 201 -12.32 0.29 6.36
CA ASP A 201 -11.10 0.92 6.85
C ASP A 201 -9.97 0.82 5.81
N LEU A 202 -9.28 1.94 5.56
CA LEU A 202 -8.22 2.03 4.57
C LEU A 202 -7.06 1.08 4.88
N ASP A 203 -6.74 0.86 6.16
CA ASP A 203 -5.65 -0.04 6.55
C ASP A 203 -5.96 -1.50 6.25
N ARG A 204 -7.23 -1.90 6.31
CA ARG A 204 -7.69 -3.24 5.91
C ARG A 204 -7.46 -3.46 4.42
N VAL A 205 -7.86 -2.48 3.59
CA VAL A 205 -7.59 -2.53 2.15
C VAL A 205 -6.09 -2.53 1.90
N LEU A 206 -5.31 -1.62 2.49
CA LEU A 206 -3.87 -1.60 2.27
C LEU A 206 -3.16 -2.87 2.74
N HIS A 207 -3.69 -3.57 3.76
CA HIS A 207 -3.20 -4.89 4.15
C HIS A 207 -3.51 -5.95 3.09
N HIS A 208 -4.75 -6.00 2.59
CA HIS A 208 -5.16 -6.86 1.50
C HIS A 208 -4.29 -6.64 0.25
N GLU A 209 -4.10 -5.39 -0.15
CA GLU A 209 -3.28 -5.03 -1.30
C GLU A 209 -1.79 -5.35 -1.09
N GLU A 210 -1.26 -5.22 0.13
CA GLU A 210 0.10 -5.64 0.43
C GLU A 210 0.28 -7.16 0.25
N ARG A 211 -0.77 -7.97 0.49
CA ARG A 211 -0.72 -9.40 0.19
C ARG A 211 -0.70 -9.67 -1.32
N HIS A 212 -1.43 -8.91 -2.12
CA HIS A 212 -1.27 -8.96 -3.58
C HIS A 212 0.16 -8.59 -4.00
N CYS A 213 0.81 -7.61 -3.35
CA CYS A 213 2.22 -7.32 -3.60
C CYS A 213 3.13 -8.52 -3.30
N ARG A 214 2.82 -9.33 -2.27
CA ARG A 214 3.53 -10.57 -1.97
C ARG A 214 3.33 -11.63 -3.06
N GLN A 215 2.11 -11.77 -3.58
CA GLN A 215 1.83 -12.68 -4.69
C GLN A 215 2.61 -12.28 -5.94
N TRP A 216 2.69 -10.98 -6.26
CA TRP A 216 3.56 -10.46 -7.33
C TRP A 216 5.04 -10.79 -7.10
N ALA A 217 5.54 -10.64 -5.88
CA ALA A 217 6.92 -10.96 -5.55
C ALA A 217 7.24 -12.46 -5.69
N ALA A 218 6.28 -13.34 -5.32
CA ALA A 218 6.46 -14.79 -5.39
C ALA A 218 6.37 -15.33 -6.83
N LYS A 219 5.41 -14.84 -7.61
CA LYS A 219 5.13 -15.31 -8.98
C LYS A 219 5.98 -14.58 -10.04
N GLY A 220 6.48 -13.39 -9.71
CA GLY A 220 7.18 -12.52 -10.64
C GLY A 220 6.26 -11.94 -11.73
N TYR A 221 6.81 -11.02 -12.52
CA TYR A 221 6.04 -10.26 -13.51
C TYR A 221 5.33 -11.17 -14.54
N VAL A 222 6.04 -12.16 -15.09
CA VAL A 222 5.51 -13.08 -16.10
C VAL A 222 4.53 -14.09 -15.50
N GLY A 223 4.82 -14.62 -14.32
CA GLY A 223 3.94 -15.57 -13.64
C GLY A 223 2.61 -14.95 -13.26
N MET A 224 2.61 -13.70 -12.78
CA MET A 224 1.37 -12.98 -12.50
C MET A 224 0.57 -12.66 -13.77
N LEU A 225 1.21 -12.28 -14.87
CA LEU A 225 0.47 -12.06 -16.13
C LEU A 225 -0.18 -13.35 -16.66
N ALA A 226 0.48 -14.50 -16.52
CA ALA A 226 -0.07 -15.79 -16.89
C ALA A 226 -1.26 -16.18 -15.99
N ASP A 227 -1.15 -15.95 -14.68
CA ASP A 227 -2.21 -16.25 -13.72
C ASP A 227 -3.39 -15.28 -13.86
N TYR A 228 -3.15 -13.97 -14.01
CA TYR A 228 -4.19 -12.99 -14.34
C TYR A 228 -4.92 -13.37 -15.62
N GLY A 229 -4.21 -13.79 -16.68
CA GLY A 229 -4.84 -14.24 -17.92
C GLY A 229 -5.74 -15.47 -17.71
N ARG A 230 -5.27 -16.44 -16.92
CA ARG A 230 -6.03 -17.66 -16.58
C ARG A 230 -7.26 -17.35 -15.72
N GLU A 231 -7.13 -16.43 -14.78
CA GLU A 231 -8.20 -16.03 -13.87
C GLU A 231 -9.24 -15.14 -14.56
N LEU A 232 -8.82 -14.26 -15.47
CA LEU A 232 -9.76 -13.52 -16.32
C LEU A 232 -10.64 -14.46 -17.14
N VAL A 233 -10.05 -15.51 -17.72
CA VAL A 233 -10.79 -16.55 -18.44
C VAL A 233 -11.73 -17.28 -17.50
N ARG A 234 -11.32 -17.56 -16.26
CA ARG A 234 -12.12 -18.29 -15.28
C ARG A 234 -13.28 -17.46 -14.71
N GLU A 235 -13.06 -16.19 -14.44
CA GLU A 235 -14.09 -15.24 -13.98
C GLU A 235 -15.11 -14.98 -15.11
N TYR A 236 -14.64 -14.81 -16.34
CA TYR A 236 -15.50 -14.58 -17.50
C TYR A 236 -16.30 -15.83 -17.91
N ALA A 237 -15.71 -17.03 -17.81
CA ALA A 237 -16.38 -18.28 -18.18
C ALA A 237 -17.24 -18.90 -17.05
N PHE A 238 -16.91 -18.66 -15.77
CA PHE A 238 -17.51 -19.39 -14.65
C PHE A 238 -18.00 -18.51 -13.48
N GLY A 239 -17.82 -17.19 -13.50
CA GLY A 239 -18.32 -16.29 -12.45
C GLY A 239 -17.77 -16.55 -11.05
N ALA A 240 -16.66 -17.27 -10.94
CA ALA A 240 -16.07 -17.71 -9.67
C ALA A 240 -15.22 -16.62 -9.01
N ILE A 241 -15.23 -16.57 -7.67
CA ILE A 241 -14.30 -15.75 -6.89
C ILE A 241 -12.87 -16.20 -7.19
N ASN A 242 -11.99 -15.23 -7.45
CA ASN A 242 -10.61 -15.47 -7.81
C ASN A 242 -9.82 -15.98 -6.57
N ARG A 243 -9.03 -17.05 -6.73
CA ARG A 243 -8.17 -17.63 -5.66
C ARG A 243 -7.16 -16.62 -5.11
N LEU A 244 -6.68 -15.68 -5.94
CA LEU A 244 -5.79 -14.63 -5.45
C LEU A 244 -6.47 -13.72 -4.42
N GLU A 245 -7.74 -13.41 -4.62
CA GLU A 245 -8.54 -12.56 -3.71
C GLU A 245 -8.85 -13.29 -2.40
N GLU A 246 -9.10 -14.60 -2.45
CA GLU A 246 -9.26 -15.44 -1.25
C GLU A 246 -7.98 -15.47 -0.41
N GLU A 247 -6.83 -15.70 -1.05
CA GLU A 247 -5.53 -15.70 -0.39
C GLU A 247 -5.13 -14.30 0.14
N ALA A 248 -5.63 -13.23 -0.46
CA ALA A 248 -5.43 -11.85 -0.02
C ALA A 248 -6.42 -11.40 1.07
N GLY A 249 -7.48 -12.16 1.33
CA GLY A 249 -8.49 -11.89 2.35
C GLY A 249 -9.68 -11.13 1.80
N LEU A 250 -10.79 -11.84 1.59
CA LEU A 250 -12.01 -11.30 0.99
C LEU A 250 -12.62 -10.15 1.80
N THR A 251 -12.76 -10.32 3.12
CA THR A 251 -13.43 -9.33 3.96
C THR A 251 -12.62 -8.04 4.06
N ASP A 252 -11.29 -8.17 4.10
CA ASP A 252 -10.36 -7.04 4.13
C ASP A 252 -10.29 -6.28 2.80
N GLY A 253 -10.54 -6.97 1.68
CA GLY A 253 -10.77 -6.36 0.35
C GLY A 253 -12.21 -5.83 0.15
N GLY A 254 -13.10 -6.00 1.12
CA GLY A 254 -14.49 -5.53 1.05
C GLY A 254 -15.47 -6.48 0.35
N TYR A 255 -15.03 -7.69 0.01
CA TYR A 255 -15.89 -8.75 -0.50
C TYR A 255 -16.68 -9.37 0.66
N ARG A 256 -17.97 -9.62 0.44
CA ARG A 256 -18.69 -10.59 1.28
C ARG A 256 -18.17 -11.96 0.89
N ALA A 257 -17.59 -12.70 1.83
CA ALA A 257 -17.40 -14.14 1.64
C ALA A 257 -18.77 -14.70 1.21
N SER A 258 -18.89 -15.17 -0.03
CA SER A 258 -20.12 -15.79 -0.47
C SER A 258 -20.32 -17.01 0.42
N ILE A 259 -21.32 -16.96 1.30
CA ILE A 259 -21.84 -18.17 1.90
C ILE A 259 -22.37 -18.99 0.71
N PRO A 260 -21.82 -20.18 0.44
CA PRO A 260 -22.35 -21.01 -0.61
C PRO A 260 -23.72 -21.50 -0.15
N TRP A 261 -24.76 -21.16 -0.90
CA TRP A 261 -25.97 -21.96 -1.00
C TRP A 261 -26.14 -22.30 -2.48
#